data_AF-A0A9E4N4Q9-F1
#
_entry.id   AF-A0A9E4N4Q9-F1
#
_cell.length_a   1.000
_cell.length_b   1.000
_cell.length_c   1.000
_cell.angle_alpha   90.00
_cell.angle_beta   90.00
_cell.angle_gamma   90.00
#
_symmetry.space_group_name_H-M   'P 1'
#
loop_
_entity.id
_entity.type
_entity.pdbx_description
1 polymer ?
#
loop_
_entity_poly.entity_id
_entity_poly.type
_entity_poly.pdbx_seq_one_letter_code
_entity_poly.pdbx_strand_id
1 'polypeptide(L)'
;MHWTYSQSETDSDLQQGDLLSPTDELREILKEVHPHFCADKYIGFVITTQTCDLARRGKKSPKAHYINIAAVRSLKDTAAHIFERAIRPVSNGVFRKSDRATAKDLLHRIFNQNEQALGLFYFHPDADIGLGDHSVAFLRIAIAMRAEHYEVLLKARTGGLDPAFQAKLGWLVGNLYSRAATPDWADYEGGKDELKQLESEYLKEQIPGHGPTWVDDELIVAGQQNNVNFDGFDSSGLIEELEQYRPLPSIEKLIREVADQAKNALKINPHTKKQVDEVFNNRGDHLFSLFEKHLQLSEEDADGDTRTGDALSSPEVKDAIIQSLHELKEAIIDMLSVSDENLEKLANRLKNNGKIKKLLK
;
A
#
# COMPACT_ATOMS: atom_id res chain seq x y z
N MET A 1 -34.96 15.78 25.00
CA MET A 1 -33.62 15.20 25.01
C MET A 1 -33.65 13.67 24.91
N HIS A 2 -32.95 13.09 23.95
CA HIS A 2 -32.70 11.67 23.74
C HIS A 2 -31.80 11.13 24.85
N TRP A 3 -31.99 9.87 25.27
CA TRP A 3 -31.36 9.28 26.47
C TRP A 3 -29.83 9.10 26.38
N THR A 4 -29.23 9.35 25.22
CA THR A 4 -27.77 9.34 25.05
C THR A 4 -27.12 10.64 25.48
N TYR A 5 -27.91 11.68 25.75
CA TYR A 5 -27.45 13.02 26.03
C TYR A 5 -27.76 13.46 27.45
N SER A 6 -26.92 14.36 27.93
CA SER A 6 -27.13 15.09 29.17
C SER A 6 -27.04 16.58 28.90
N GLN A 7 -27.77 17.34 29.73
CA GLN A 7 -27.71 18.79 29.68
C GLN A 7 -26.46 19.23 30.45
N SER A 8 -25.49 19.81 29.76
CA SER A 8 -24.29 20.34 30.39
C SER A 8 -24.62 21.68 31.06
N GLU A 9 -24.29 21.84 32.33
CA GLU A 9 -24.42 23.15 32.99
C GLU A 9 -23.47 24.14 32.32
N THR A 10 -23.95 25.35 32.00
CA THR A 10 -23.19 26.36 31.24
C THR A 10 -21.81 26.64 31.85
N ASP A 11 -21.71 26.65 33.17
CA ASP A 11 -20.48 26.97 33.91
C ASP A 11 -19.62 25.74 34.24
N SER A 12 -20.08 24.53 33.90
CA SER A 12 -19.31 23.31 34.13
C SER A 12 -18.12 23.21 33.19
N ASP A 13 -17.04 22.57 33.65
CA ASP A 13 -15.86 22.27 32.83
C ASP A 13 -16.24 21.41 31.60
N LEU A 14 -15.41 21.50 30.55
CA LEU A 14 -15.51 20.63 29.37
C LEU A 14 -15.34 19.15 29.77
N GLN A 15 -16.10 18.29 29.12
CA GLN A 15 -16.08 16.84 29.33
C GLN A 15 -15.84 16.08 28.03
N GLN A 16 -15.33 14.86 28.14
CA GLN A 16 -15.30 13.93 27.01
C GLN A 16 -16.73 13.67 26.54
N GLY A 17 -16.98 13.78 25.24
CA GLY A 17 -18.32 13.64 24.69
C GLY A 17 -19.13 14.94 24.63
N ASP A 18 -18.57 16.08 25.08
CA ASP A 18 -19.19 17.38 24.81
C ASP A 18 -19.24 17.63 23.30
N LEU A 19 -20.42 18.03 22.82
CA LEU A 19 -20.68 18.40 21.44
C LEU A 19 -20.50 19.90 21.28
N LEU A 20 -19.78 20.27 20.22
CA LEU A 20 -19.43 21.64 19.87
C LEU A 20 -20.10 22.01 18.55
N SER A 21 -20.81 23.12 18.56
CA SER A 21 -21.28 23.76 17.34
C SER A 21 -20.11 24.43 16.60
N PRO A 22 -20.13 24.46 15.25
CA PRO A 22 -19.07 25.08 14.47
C PRO A 22 -19.27 26.60 14.40
N THR A 23 -19.12 27.29 15.53
CA THR A 23 -19.26 28.76 15.63
C THR A 23 -18.18 29.50 14.84
N ASP A 24 -18.39 30.79 14.57
CA ASP A 24 -17.43 31.62 13.85
C ASP A 24 -16.08 31.70 14.58
N GLU A 25 -16.09 31.79 15.92
CA GLU A 25 -14.87 31.82 16.73
C GLU A 25 -14.09 30.50 16.64
N LEU A 26 -14.80 29.36 16.69
CA LEU A 26 -14.15 28.06 16.52
C LEU A 26 -13.60 27.91 15.10
N ARG A 27 -14.33 28.37 14.08
CA ARG A 27 -13.91 28.34 12.68
C ARG A 27 -12.69 29.20 12.42
N GLU A 28 -12.56 30.37 13.04
CA GLU A 28 -11.37 31.21 12.89
C GLU A 28 -10.12 30.51 13.47
N ILE A 29 -10.25 29.82 14.61
CA ILE A 29 -9.14 28.98 15.13
C ILE A 29 -8.82 27.85 14.14
N LEU A 30 -9.84 27.11 13.69
CA LEU A 30 -9.64 25.99 12.75
C LEU A 30 -9.04 26.45 11.42
N LYS A 31 -9.36 27.66 10.95
CA LYS A 31 -8.83 28.22 9.70
C LYS A 31 -7.32 28.44 9.75
N GLU A 32 -6.78 28.79 10.90
CA GLU A 32 -5.34 28.98 11.10
C GLU A 32 -4.58 27.65 11.02
N VAL A 33 -5.08 26.60 11.68
CA VAL A 33 -4.34 25.34 11.86
C VAL A 33 -4.78 24.20 10.95
N HIS A 34 -6.08 24.13 10.65
CA HIS A 34 -6.71 23.02 9.92
C HIS A 34 -7.91 23.49 9.05
N PRO A 35 -7.67 24.34 8.02
CA PRO A 35 -8.72 25.02 7.26
C PRO A 35 -9.72 24.08 6.57
N HIS A 36 -9.33 22.81 6.35
CA HIS A 36 -10.25 21.80 5.83
C HIS A 36 -11.50 21.62 6.69
N PHE A 37 -11.40 21.75 8.02
CA PHE A 37 -12.53 21.55 8.94
C PHE A 37 -13.50 22.75 8.99
N CYS A 38 -13.23 23.81 8.24
CA CYS A 38 -14.16 24.93 8.07
C CYS A 38 -15.22 24.68 6.97
N ALA A 39 -15.20 23.53 6.30
CA ALA A 39 -16.21 23.21 5.29
C ALA A 39 -17.60 22.91 5.92
N ASP A 40 -18.68 23.32 5.26
CA ASP A 40 -20.06 23.19 5.77
C ASP A 40 -20.52 21.74 6.00
N LYS A 41 -19.82 20.78 5.40
CA LYS A 41 -20.05 19.34 5.63
C LYS A 41 -19.81 18.89 7.07
N TYR A 42 -19.12 19.71 7.88
CA TYR A 42 -18.88 19.49 9.30
C TYR A 42 -19.93 20.25 10.11
N ILE A 43 -20.88 19.48 10.64
CA ILE A 43 -22.05 20.01 11.36
C ILE A 43 -21.78 20.19 12.86
N GLY A 44 -20.63 19.72 13.33
CA GLY A 44 -20.18 19.89 14.70
C GLY A 44 -18.89 19.14 14.96
N PHE A 45 -18.46 19.17 16.23
CA PHE A 45 -17.30 18.44 16.71
C PHE A 45 -17.63 17.80 18.06
N VAL A 46 -16.94 16.72 18.41
CA VAL A 46 -17.05 16.11 19.74
C VAL A 46 -15.70 16.10 20.44
N ILE A 47 -15.67 16.45 21.71
CA ILE A 47 -14.46 16.36 22.53
C ILE A 47 -14.11 14.90 22.79
N THR A 48 -12.87 14.50 22.45
CA THR A 48 -12.36 13.14 22.67
C THR A 48 -11.31 13.06 23.77
N THR A 49 -10.75 14.19 24.23
CA THR A 49 -9.88 14.23 25.41
C THR A 49 -10.64 13.79 26.66
N GLN A 50 -9.98 13.04 27.54
CA GLN A 50 -10.56 12.51 28.77
C GLN A 50 -10.99 13.64 29.73
N THR A 51 -12.16 13.50 30.34
CA THR A 51 -12.74 14.48 31.28
C THR A 51 -11.80 14.83 32.44
N CYS A 52 -11.04 13.87 32.96
CA CYS A 52 -10.13 14.08 34.08
C CYS A 52 -8.98 15.06 33.77
N ASP A 53 -8.57 15.16 32.50
CA ASP A 53 -7.54 16.08 32.03
C ASP A 53 -8.11 17.46 31.64
N LEU A 54 -9.44 17.55 31.41
CA LEU A 54 -10.15 18.78 31.06
C LEU A 54 -10.64 19.58 32.28
N ALA A 55 -10.69 18.96 33.45
CA ALA A 55 -11.08 19.62 34.68
C ALA A 55 -10.08 20.72 35.08
N ARG A 56 -10.56 21.95 35.29
CA ARG A 56 -9.77 23.12 35.67
C ARG A 56 -9.40 23.11 37.15
N ARG A 57 -10.22 22.51 38.02
CA ARG A 57 -9.99 22.35 39.48
C ARG A 57 -9.57 23.66 40.18
N GLY A 58 -10.26 24.76 39.87
CA GLY A 58 -9.96 26.09 40.42
C GLY A 58 -8.78 26.82 39.77
N LYS A 59 -8.14 26.24 38.75
CA LYS A 59 -7.17 26.93 37.88
C LYS A 59 -7.86 27.60 36.71
N LYS A 60 -7.14 28.49 36.01
CA LYS A 60 -7.62 29.10 34.76
C LYS A 60 -7.56 28.14 33.55
N SER A 61 -6.72 27.11 33.60
CA SER A 61 -6.49 26.19 32.49
C SER A 61 -6.59 24.72 32.93
N PRO A 62 -7.00 23.80 32.04
CA PRO A 62 -7.00 22.36 32.31
C PRO A 62 -5.57 21.81 32.45
N LYS A 63 -5.47 20.53 32.85
CA LYS A 63 -4.18 19.79 32.87
C LYS A 63 -3.70 19.46 31.45
N ALA A 64 -4.63 19.13 30.55
CA ALA A 64 -4.31 18.86 29.16
C ALA A 64 -3.69 20.10 28.48
N HIS A 65 -2.51 19.92 27.86
CA HIS A 65 -1.93 20.93 26.97
C HIS A 65 -2.67 21.01 25.63
N TYR A 66 -3.23 19.88 25.18
CA TYR A 66 -4.00 19.75 23.96
C TYR A 66 -5.35 19.09 24.23
N ILE A 67 -6.40 19.66 23.62
CA ILE A 67 -7.78 19.21 23.67
C ILE A 67 -8.09 18.64 22.29
N ASN A 68 -8.29 17.34 22.21
CA ASN A 68 -8.63 16.65 20.97
C ASN A 68 -10.13 16.74 20.74
N ILE A 69 -10.50 17.09 19.51
CA ILE A 69 -11.86 17.03 19.02
C ILE A 69 -11.92 16.15 17.77
N ALA A 70 -13.04 15.47 17.55
CA ALA A 70 -13.31 14.70 16.34
C ALA A 70 -14.45 15.36 15.55
N ALA A 71 -14.32 15.35 14.22
CA ALA A 71 -15.29 15.97 13.34
C ALA A 71 -16.59 15.14 13.24
N VAL A 72 -17.73 15.82 13.36
CA VAL A 72 -19.08 15.24 13.22
C VAL A 72 -19.66 15.62 11.86
N ARG A 73 -20.21 14.63 11.15
CA ARG A 73 -20.87 14.83 9.85
C ARG A 73 -22.22 14.14 9.83
N SER A 74 -23.09 14.58 8.92
CA SER A 74 -24.33 13.86 8.62
C SER A 74 -24.03 12.44 8.17
N LEU A 75 -24.74 11.47 8.75
CA LEU A 75 -24.66 10.07 8.35
C LEU A 75 -25.22 9.90 6.94
N LYS A 76 -26.24 10.67 6.56
CA LYS A 76 -26.83 10.61 5.22
C LYS A 76 -25.81 10.95 4.14
N ASP A 77 -25.02 11.98 4.37
CA ASP A 77 -24.00 12.46 3.40
C ASP A 77 -22.76 11.57 3.37
N THR A 78 -22.53 10.80 4.44
CA THR A 78 -21.34 9.96 4.59
C THR A 78 -21.61 8.47 4.40
N ALA A 79 -22.87 8.05 4.37
CA ALA A 79 -23.28 6.65 4.34
C ALA A 79 -22.64 5.86 3.20
N ALA A 80 -22.66 6.39 1.97
CA ALA A 80 -22.03 5.73 0.82
C ALA A 80 -20.54 5.45 1.07
N HIS A 81 -19.78 6.45 1.50
CA HIS A 81 -18.36 6.31 1.81
C HIS A 81 -18.09 5.36 2.97
N ILE A 82 -19.00 5.28 3.94
CA ILE A 82 -18.90 4.33 5.06
C ILE A 82 -19.18 2.91 4.54
N PHE A 83 -20.19 2.71 3.71
CA PHE A 83 -20.51 1.42 3.12
C PHE A 83 -19.39 0.87 2.23
N GLU A 84 -18.69 1.73 1.50
CA GLU A 84 -17.52 1.35 0.68
C GLU A 84 -16.38 0.72 1.51
N ARG A 85 -16.35 0.92 2.83
CA ARG A 85 -15.37 0.28 3.72
C ARG A 85 -15.72 -1.16 4.08
N ALA A 86 -16.99 -1.55 3.92
CA ALA A 86 -17.47 -2.89 4.26
C ALA A 86 -18.00 -3.67 3.04
N ILE A 87 -18.31 -2.99 1.94
CA ILE A 87 -18.94 -3.54 0.75
C ILE A 87 -18.17 -3.04 -0.48
N ARG A 88 -17.78 -3.95 -1.39
CA ARG A 88 -17.17 -3.58 -2.67
C ARG A 88 -18.22 -2.94 -3.59
N PRO A 89 -18.17 -1.62 -3.85
CA PRO A 89 -19.14 -0.95 -4.71
C PRO A 89 -19.04 -1.46 -6.17
N VAL A 90 -20.12 -1.32 -6.93
CA VAL A 90 -20.09 -1.48 -8.40
C VAL A 90 -19.44 -0.26 -9.05
N SER A 91 -19.77 0.92 -8.54
CA SER A 91 -19.19 2.22 -8.85
C SER A 91 -19.41 3.15 -7.64
N ASN A 92 -18.80 4.34 -7.62
CA ASN A 92 -18.93 5.30 -6.50
C ASN A 92 -20.41 5.48 -6.07
N GLY A 93 -20.71 5.16 -4.80
CA GLY A 93 -22.07 5.24 -4.24
C GLY A 93 -23.11 4.24 -4.77
N VAL A 94 -22.73 3.26 -5.60
CA VAL A 94 -23.64 2.25 -6.18
C VAL A 94 -23.29 0.85 -5.65
N PHE A 95 -24.25 0.20 -5.00
CA PHE A 95 -24.08 -1.09 -4.35
C PHE A 95 -25.06 -2.14 -4.90
N ARG A 96 -24.71 -3.42 -4.82
CA ARG A 96 -25.60 -4.50 -5.27
C ARG A 96 -26.73 -4.67 -4.25
N LYS A 97 -27.91 -5.08 -4.72
CA LYS A 97 -29.05 -5.36 -3.82
C LYS A 97 -28.75 -6.49 -2.83
N SER A 98 -27.90 -7.44 -3.20
CA SER A 98 -27.41 -8.53 -2.34
C SER A 98 -26.70 -8.02 -1.09
N ASP A 99 -26.06 -6.86 -1.16
CA ASP A 99 -25.20 -6.33 -0.09
C ASP A 99 -26.00 -5.60 1.00
N ARG A 100 -27.32 -5.51 0.85
CA ARG A 100 -28.21 -4.84 1.82
C ARG A 100 -28.16 -5.45 3.22
N ALA A 101 -27.96 -6.76 3.33
CA ALA A 101 -27.81 -7.42 4.63
C ALA A 101 -26.56 -6.91 5.35
N THR A 102 -25.41 -6.92 4.67
CA THR A 102 -24.14 -6.40 5.19
C THR A 102 -24.23 -4.91 5.56
N ALA A 103 -24.87 -4.10 4.72
CA ALA A 103 -25.08 -2.68 5.01
C ALA A 103 -25.95 -2.47 6.26
N LYS A 104 -27.02 -3.28 6.41
CA LYS A 104 -27.89 -3.27 7.59
C LYS A 104 -27.12 -3.64 8.86
N ASP A 105 -26.27 -4.66 8.81
CA ASP A 105 -25.46 -5.07 9.95
C ASP A 105 -24.44 -3.99 10.36
N LEU A 106 -23.83 -3.33 9.38
CA LEU A 106 -22.96 -2.18 9.61
C LEU A 106 -23.74 -1.02 10.27
N LEU A 107 -24.90 -0.65 9.74
CA LEU A 107 -25.75 0.37 10.37
C LEU A 107 -26.18 -0.03 11.78
N HIS A 108 -26.51 -1.30 12.01
CA HIS A 108 -26.85 -1.80 13.33
C HIS A 108 -25.69 -1.62 14.32
N ARG A 109 -24.45 -1.90 13.90
CA ARG A 109 -23.27 -1.63 14.72
C ARG A 109 -23.04 -0.13 14.94
N ILE A 110 -23.23 0.71 13.92
CA ILE A 110 -23.10 2.17 14.03
C ILE A 110 -24.13 2.74 15.01
N PHE A 111 -25.42 2.42 14.85
CA PHE A 111 -26.50 2.95 15.71
C PHE A 111 -26.40 2.48 17.16
N ASN A 112 -25.93 1.24 17.37
CA ASN A 112 -25.60 0.76 18.70
C ASN A 112 -24.21 1.23 19.18
N GLN A 113 -23.51 2.10 18.45
CA GLN A 113 -22.20 2.67 18.77
C GLN A 113 -21.12 1.60 19.04
N ASN A 114 -21.17 0.49 18.33
CA ASN A 114 -20.24 -0.63 18.47
C ASN A 114 -19.25 -0.75 17.29
N GLU A 115 -19.27 0.19 16.34
CA GLU A 115 -18.43 0.16 15.13
C GLU A 115 -17.01 0.71 15.38
N GLN A 116 -16.20 -0.11 16.04
CA GLN A 116 -14.80 0.20 16.37
C GLN A 116 -13.88 0.18 15.15
N ALA A 117 -14.09 -0.77 14.23
CA ALA A 117 -13.16 -1.03 13.14
C ALA A 117 -13.07 0.14 12.16
N LEU A 118 -14.12 0.96 12.07
CA LEU A 118 -14.11 2.21 11.30
C LEU A 118 -13.86 3.46 12.17
N GLY A 119 -13.85 3.31 13.49
CA GLY A 119 -13.68 4.42 14.44
C GLY A 119 -14.83 5.42 14.35
N LEU A 120 -16.07 4.94 14.38
CA LEU A 120 -17.26 5.77 14.23
C LEU A 120 -18.05 5.83 15.54
N PHE A 121 -18.54 7.02 15.89
CA PHE A 121 -19.48 7.21 17.00
C PHE A 121 -20.76 7.87 16.51
N TYR A 122 -21.90 7.25 16.78
CA TYR A 122 -23.20 7.73 16.30
C TYR A 122 -23.86 8.72 17.28
N PHE A 123 -24.51 9.73 16.69
CA PHE A 123 -25.32 10.74 17.36
C PHE A 123 -26.73 10.75 16.74
N HIS A 124 -27.75 10.65 17.61
CA HIS A 124 -29.15 10.78 17.24
C HIS A 124 -29.54 12.28 17.12
N PRO A 125 -30.37 12.67 16.13
CA PRO A 125 -30.82 14.05 16.03
C PRO A 125 -31.62 14.46 17.27
N ASP A 126 -31.31 15.63 17.78
CA ASP A 126 -31.95 16.21 18.95
C ASP A 126 -31.69 17.73 18.97
N ALA A 127 -32.79 18.49 18.97
CA ALA A 127 -32.76 19.94 18.94
C ALA A 127 -32.14 20.54 20.21
N ASP A 128 -32.27 19.87 21.36
CA ASP A 128 -31.78 20.37 22.65
C ASP A 128 -30.26 20.50 22.69
N ILE A 129 -29.55 19.70 21.87
CA ILE A 129 -28.09 19.71 21.73
C ILE A 129 -27.63 20.27 20.38
N GLY A 130 -28.54 20.83 19.58
CA GLY A 130 -28.23 21.45 18.30
C GLY A 130 -27.92 20.49 17.14
N LEU A 131 -28.38 19.24 17.19
CA LEU A 131 -28.20 18.27 16.08
C LEU A 131 -29.50 18.07 15.31
N GLY A 132 -29.54 18.54 14.06
CA GLY A 132 -30.72 18.42 13.19
C GLY A 132 -30.86 17.08 12.47
N ASP A 133 -29.77 16.31 12.31
CA ASP A 133 -29.73 15.08 11.52
C ASP A 133 -29.03 13.93 12.26
N HIS A 134 -29.29 12.70 11.81
CA HIS A 134 -28.50 11.52 12.16
C HIS A 134 -27.04 11.76 11.79
N SER A 135 -26.16 11.65 12.77
CA SER A 135 -24.79 12.14 12.66
C SER A 135 -23.78 11.13 13.15
N VAL A 136 -22.54 11.27 12.71
CA VAL A 136 -21.43 10.37 13.03
C VAL A 136 -20.14 11.16 13.22
N ALA A 137 -19.46 10.92 14.34
CA ALA A 137 -18.09 11.37 14.54
C ALA A 137 -17.08 10.39 13.94
N PHE A 138 -16.07 10.93 13.28
CA PHE A 138 -14.94 10.19 12.73
C PHE A 138 -13.77 10.23 13.72
N LEU A 139 -13.74 9.27 14.65
CA LEU A 139 -12.81 9.27 15.79
C LEU A 139 -11.34 9.09 15.38
N ARG A 140 -11.07 8.52 14.20
CA ARG A 140 -9.73 8.41 13.60
C ARG A 140 -9.13 9.74 13.14
N ILE A 141 -9.95 10.79 13.07
CA ILE A 141 -9.53 12.13 12.70
C ILE A 141 -9.56 12.97 13.98
N ALA A 142 -8.43 13.00 14.68
CA ALA A 142 -8.25 13.82 15.88
C ALA A 142 -7.67 15.18 15.48
N ILE A 143 -8.36 16.25 15.89
CA ILE A 143 -7.95 17.64 15.70
C ILE A 143 -7.47 18.15 17.06
N ALA A 144 -6.19 18.49 17.17
CA ALA A 144 -5.59 18.93 18.42
C ALA A 144 -5.71 20.45 18.59
N MET A 145 -6.49 20.88 19.58
CA MET A 145 -6.65 22.28 19.95
C MET A 145 -5.76 22.60 21.14
N ARG A 146 -5.09 23.75 21.16
CA ARG A 146 -4.32 24.18 22.35
C ARG A 146 -5.25 24.52 23.52
N ALA A 147 -4.76 24.32 24.75
CA ALA A 147 -5.49 24.65 25.97
C ALA A 147 -5.91 26.13 26.08
N GLU A 148 -5.22 27.03 25.38
CA GLU A 148 -5.59 28.45 25.29
C GLU A 148 -6.96 28.68 24.61
N HIS A 149 -7.41 27.71 23.81
CA HIS A 149 -8.71 27.75 23.13
C HIS A 149 -9.88 27.24 24.01
N TYR A 150 -9.62 26.86 25.26
CA TYR A 150 -10.62 26.21 26.13
C TYR A 150 -11.93 26.99 26.23
N GLU A 151 -11.86 28.31 26.44
CA GLU A 151 -13.05 29.15 26.59
C GLU A 151 -13.87 29.26 25.29
N VAL A 152 -13.22 29.17 24.13
CA VAL A 152 -13.92 29.15 22.84
C VAL A 152 -14.65 27.82 22.67
N LEU A 153 -14.00 26.71 23.02
CA LEU A 153 -14.63 25.39 23.00
C LEU A 153 -15.80 25.30 24.00
N LEU A 154 -15.64 25.85 25.20
CA LEU A 154 -16.69 25.89 26.22
C LEU A 154 -17.92 26.67 25.75
N LYS A 155 -17.72 27.82 25.09
CA LYS A 155 -18.82 28.61 24.50
C LYS A 155 -19.48 27.94 23.29
N ALA A 156 -18.70 27.18 22.52
CA ALA A 156 -19.23 26.43 21.38
C ALA A 156 -20.05 25.19 21.80
N ARG A 157 -19.95 24.76 23.07
CA ARG A 157 -20.64 23.57 23.59
C ARG A 157 -22.16 23.73 23.53
N THR A 158 -22.82 22.77 22.91
CA THR A 158 -24.29 22.72 22.81
C THR A 158 -24.92 21.62 23.65
N GLY A 159 -24.14 20.64 24.11
CA GLY A 159 -24.60 19.56 25.00
C GLY A 159 -23.50 18.54 25.27
N GLY A 160 -23.82 17.52 26.05
CA GLY A 160 -22.89 16.45 26.39
C GLY A 160 -23.52 15.08 26.24
N LEU A 161 -22.69 14.04 26.16
CA LEU A 161 -23.15 12.67 26.29
C LEU A 161 -23.54 12.38 27.75
N ASP A 162 -24.52 11.50 27.95
CA ASP A 162 -24.79 10.89 29.26
C ASP A 162 -23.56 10.06 29.72
N PRO A 163 -23.27 9.96 31.03
CA PRO A 163 -22.07 9.28 31.53
C PRO A 163 -21.82 7.87 30.98
N ALA A 164 -22.88 7.07 30.75
CA ALA A 164 -22.72 5.74 30.17
C ALA A 164 -22.18 5.79 28.73
N PHE A 165 -22.62 6.79 27.96
CA PHE A 165 -22.20 7.01 26.59
C PHE A 165 -20.86 7.74 26.50
N GLN A 166 -20.52 8.59 27.47
CA GLN A 166 -19.17 9.14 27.63
C GLN A 166 -18.16 8.01 27.85
N ALA A 167 -18.43 7.09 28.77
CA ALA A 167 -17.57 5.93 29.02
C ALA A 167 -17.39 5.07 27.77
N LYS A 168 -18.47 4.88 26.99
CA LYS A 168 -18.43 4.16 25.73
C LYS A 168 -17.58 4.87 24.68
N LEU A 169 -17.72 6.18 24.53
CA LEU A 169 -16.85 6.99 23.66
C LEU A 169 -15.38 6.87 24.09
N GLY A 170 -15.10 6.99 25.39
CA GLY A 170 -13.78 6.83 25.95
C GLY A 170 -13.16 5.47 25.66
N TRP A 171 -13.94 4.39 25.79
CA TRP A 171 -13.51 3.04 25.43
C TRP A 171 -13.19 2.89 23.93
N LEU A 172 -14.04 3.43 23.04
CA LEU A 172 -13.80 3.42 21.60
C LEU A 172 -12.53 4.20 21.20
N VAL A 173 -12.35 5.39 21.76
CA VAL A 173 -11.14 6.21 21.57
C VAL A 173 -9.91 5.48 22.14
N GLY A 174 -10.05 4.84 23.30
CA GLY A 174 -9.03 3.98 23.88
C GLY A 174 -8.61 2.86 22.93
N ASN A 175 -9.55 2.10 22.37
CA ASN A 175 -9.20 1.03 21.42
C ASN A 175 -8.52 1.54 20.14
N LEU A 176 -8.77 2.78 19.73
CA LEU A 176 -8.14 3.36 18.53
C LEU A 176 -6.70 3.83 18.79
N TYR A 177 -6.42 4.38 19.96
CA TYR A 177 -5.17 5.10 20.23
C TYR A 177 -4.36 4.58 21.42
N SER A 178 -4.99 3.84 22.34
CA SER A 178 -4.30 3.16 23.43
C SER A 178 -3.85 1.79 22.95
N ARG A 179 -2.57 1.67 22.62
CA ARG A 179 -1.91 0.36 22.71
C ARG A 179 -1.66 0.11 24.20
N ALA A 180 -2.08 -1.05 24.70
CA ALA A 180 -1.49 -1.52 25.95
C ALA A 180 0.02 -1.55 25.74
N ALA A 181 0.78 -0.96 26.67
CA ALA A 181 2.24 -1.04 26.64
C ALA A 181 2.64 -2.47 27.02
N THR A 182 2.46 -3.39 26.08
CA THR A 182 2.98 -4.75 26.16
C THR A 182 4.35 -4.75 25.51
N PRO A 183 5.35 -5.44 26.10
CA PRO A 183 6.62 -5.65 25.42
C PRO A 183 6.39 -6.34 24.07
N ASP A 184 7.07 -5.88 23.03
CA ASP A 184 7.09 -6.51 21.71
C ASP A 184 8.05 -7.72 21.72
N TRP A 185 8.01 -8.56 20.68
CA TRP A 185 8.91 -9.72 20.54
C TRP A 185 10.39 -9.32 20.64
N ALA A 186 10.74 -8.14 20.13
CA ALA A 186 12.11 -7.60 20.18
C ALA A 186 12.55 -7.15 21.58
N ASP A 187 11.62 -6.99 22.53
CA ASP A 187 11.91 -6.63 23.92
C ASP A 187 12.30 -7.86 24.77
N TYR A 188 12.17 -9.07 24.21
CA TYR A 188 12.57 -10.33 24.84
C TYR A 188 13.90 -10.84 24.25
N GLU A 189 14.72 -11.47 25.09
CA GLU A 189 15.98 -12.09 24.66
C GLU A 189 15.69 -13.22 23.65
N GLY A 190 16.29 -13.13 22.45
CA GLY A 190 16.04 -14.06 21.34
C GLY A 190 14.74 -13.85 20.56
N GLY A 191 13.78 -13.07 21.09
CA GLY A 191 12.46 -12.92 20.46
C GLY A 191 12.49 -12.23 19.10
N LYS A 192 13.50 -11.39 18.84
CA LYS A 192 13.73 -10.82 17.50
C LYS A 192 14.05 -11.88 16.45
N ASP A 193 14.87 -12.86 16.79
CA ASP A 193 15.28 -13.91 15.86
C ASP A 193 14.17 -14.95 15.68
N GLU A 194 13.42 -15.25 16.75
CA GLU A 194 12.22 -16.08 16.70
C GLU A 194 11.11 -15.45 15.84
N LEU A 195 10.88 -14.14 15.97
CA LEU A 195 9.93 -13.42 15.11
C LEU A 195 10.34 -13.51 13.65
N LYS A 196 11.62 -13.31 13.32
CA LYS A 196 12.12 -13.47 11.95
C LYS A 196 11.94 -14.88 11.42
N GLN A 197 12.14 -15.89 12.27
CA GLN A 197 11.92 -17.27 11.90
C GLN A 197 10.44 -17.53 11.58
N LEU A 198 9.53 -17.04 12.42
CA LEU A 198 8.07 -17.10 12.18
C LEU A 198 7.65 -16.36 10.91
N GLU A 199 8.17 -15.14 10.70
CA GLU A 199 7.93 -14.38 9.46
C GLU A 199 8.39 -15.20 8.25
N SER A 200 9.60 -15.77 8.31
CA SER A 200 10.11 -16.63 7.23
C SER A 200 9.26 -17.88 7.03
N GLU A 201 8.75 -18.50 8.10
CA GLU A 201 7.90 -19.69 8.02
C GLU A 201 6.62 -19.36 7.26
N TYR A 202 5.88 -18.33 7.68
CA TYR A 202 4.61 -17.95 7.07
C TYR A 202 4.74 -17.31 5.67
N LEU A 203 5.90 -16.73 5.35
CA LEU A 203 6.16 -16.21 4.01
C LEU A 203 6.59 -17.30 3.02
N LYS A 204 7.27 -18.36 3.48
CA LYS A 204 7.75 -19.47 2.63
C LYS A 204 6.78 -20.63 2.53
N GLU A 205 5.95 -20.86 3.55
CA GLU A 205 5.04 -22.00 3.58
C GLU A 205 3.89 -21.80 2.59
N GLN A 206 4.04 -22.38 1.40
CA GLN A 206 2.96 -22.52 0.44
C GLN A 206 2.09 -23.71 0.85
N ILE A 207 1.14 -23.51 1.74
CA ILE A 207 0.11 -24.54 1.98
C ILE A 207 -0.83 -24.52 0.76
N PRO A 208 -0.96 -25.63 0.00
CA PRO A 208 -1.83 -25.67 -1.17
C PRO A 208 -3.28 -25.29 -0.81
N GLY A 209 -3.78 -24.21 -1.42
CA GLY A 209 -5.12 -23.66 -1.16
C GLY A 209 -5.25 -22.79 0.10
N HIS A 210 -4.19 -22.64 0.91
CA HIS A 210 -4.21 -21.91 2.17
C HIS A 210 -2.91 -21.13 2.46
N GLY A 211 -2.62 -20.08 1.69
CA GLY A 211 -1.47 -19.22 1.99
C GLY A 211 -1.31 -18.13 0.93
N PRO A 212 -0.46 -17.12 1.17
CA PRO A 212 -0.14 -16.14 0.14
C PRO A 212 0.65 -16.81 -0.99
N THR A 213 0.23 -16.57 -2.22
CA THR A 213 0.98 -16.96 -3.42
C THR A 213 1.73 -15.73 -3.93
N TRP A 214 3.05 -15.78 -3.85
CA TRP A 214 3.91 -14.71 -4.35
C TRP A 214 4.21 -14.94 -5.82
N VAL A 215 4.07 -13.90 -6.64
CA VAL A 215 4.28 -13.95 -8.09
C VAL A 215 5.18 -12.78 -8.48
N ASP A 216 6.12 -13.03 -9.40
CA ASP A 216 7.04 -12.00 -9.89
C ASP A 216 6.29 -10.84 -10.54
N ASP A 217 6.68 -9.61 -10.22
CA ASP A 217 6.08 -8.39 -10.81
C ASP A 217 6.13 -8.40 -12.35
N GLU A 218 7.20 -8.96 -12.93
CA GLU A 218 7.36 -9.06 -14.39
C GLU A 218 6.26 -9.92 -15.04
N LEU A 219 5.83 -10.99 -14.37
CA LEU A 219 4.74 -11.85 -14.83
C LEU A 219 3.40 -11.12 -14.74
N ILE A 220 3.16 -10.38 -13.67
CA ILE A 220 1.94 -9.57 -13.52
C ILE A 220 1.84 -8.53 -14.64
N VAL A 221 2.95 -7.82 -14.92
CA VAL A 221 3.01 -6.83 -16.01
C VAL A 221 2.79 -7.49 -17.37
N ALA A 222 3.43 -8.64 -17.63
CA ALA A 222 3.24 -9.37 -18.88
C ALA A 222 1.79 -9.86 -19.06
N GLY A 223 1.17 -10.38 -18.00
CA GLY A 223 -0.25 -10.77 -18.00
C GLY A 223 -1.18 -9.60 -18.28
N GLN A 224 -0.95 -8.44 -17.65
CA GLN A 224 -1.72 -7.22 -17.90
C GLN A 224 -1.61 -6.76 -19.36
N GLN A 225 -0.41 -6.78 -19.94
CA GLN A 225 -0.19 -6.42 -21.35
C GLN A 225 -0.91 -7.35 -22.32
N ASN A 226 -1.13 -8.61 -21.92
CA ASN A 226 -1.87 -9.60 -22.68
C ASN A 226 -3.35 -9.71 -22.28
N ASN A 227 -3.87 -8.78 -21.46
CA ASN A 227 -5.26 -8.74 -21.00
C ASN A 227 -5.72 -10.00 -20.25
N VAL A 228 -4.83 -10.65 -19.51
CA VAL A 228 -5.19 -11.77 -18.62
C VAL A 228 -6.17 -11.28 -17.56
N ASN A 229 -7.28 -12.01 -17.38
CA ASN A 229 -8.27 -11.70 -16.36
C ASN A 229 -7.89 -12.32 -15.02
N PHE A 230 -7.39 -11.52 -14.09
CA PHE A 230 -6.98 -11.97 -12.75
C PHE A 230 -8.14 -12.46 -11.86
N ASP A 231 -9.38 -11.97 -12.09
CA ASP A 231 -10.53 -12.20 -11.21
C ASP A 231 -11.28 -13.53 -11.49
N GLY A 232 -10.66 -14.49 -12.19
CA GLY A 232 -11.30 -15.73 -12.67
C GLY A 232 -10.59 -17.05 -12.40
N PHE A 233 -9.42 -17.00 -11.77
CA PHE A 233 -8.57 -18.18 -11.52
C PHE A 233 -8.43 -18.45 -10.02
N ASP A 234 -8.18 -19.71 -9.66
CA ASP A 234 -7.52 -20.00 -8.39
C ASP A 234 -6.02 -19.68 -8.49
N SER A 235 -5.31 -19.64 -7.36
CA SER A 235 -3.90 -19.21 -7.35
C SER A 235 -3.01 -20.04 -8.30
N SER A 236 -3.22 -21.36 -8.36
CA SER A 236 -2.45 -22.25 -9.22
C SER A 236 -2.76 -22.02 -10.70
N GLY A 237 -4.04 -21.93 -11.07
CA GLY A 237 -4.45 -21.66 -12.44
C GLY A 237 -4.01 -20.28 -12.92
N LEU A 238 -3.96 -19.29 -12.03
CA LEU A 238 -3.46 -17.96 -12.37
C LEU A 238 -1.96 -17.99 -12.66
N ILE A 239 -1.17 -18.70 -11.85
CA ILE A 239 0.27 -18.85 -12.11
C ILE A 239 0.48 -19.54 -13.45
N GLU A 240 -0.16 -20.69 -13.69
CA GLU A 240 -0.02 -21.43 -14.96
C GLU A 240 -0.38 -20.58 -16.18
N GLU A 241 -1.40 -19.72 -16.07
CA GLU A 241 -1.75 -18.76 -17.13
C GLU A 241 -0.67 -17.68 -17.30
N LEU A 242 -0.16 -17.11 -16.21
CA LEU A 242 0.86 -16.07 -16.26
C LEU A 242 2.21 -16.57 -16.81
N GLU A 243 2.58 -17.82 -16.52
CA GLU A 243 3.79 -18.47 -17.04
C GLU A 243 3.84 -18.52 -18.57
N GLN A 244 2.68 -18.59 -19.24
CA GLN A 244 2.61 -18.56 -20.71
C GLN A 244 3.11 -17.23 -21.30
N TYR A 245 3.08 -16.16 -20.50
CA TYR A 245 3.53 -14.83 -20.89
C TYR A 245 4.87 -14.48 -20.26
N ARG A 246 5.59 -15.45 -19.67
CA ARG A 246 6.86 -15.20 -19.01
C ARG A 246 7.78 -14.46 -19.98
N PRO A 247 8.19 -13.23 -19.63
CA PRO A 247 9.07 -12.47 -20.51
C PRO A 247 10.41 -13.21 -20.62
N LEU A 248 10.98 -13.21 -21.82
CA LEU A 248 12.27 -13.84 -22.05
C LEU A 248 13.30 -13.31 -21.04
N PRO A 249 14.14 -14.19 -20.47
CA PRO A 249 15.21 -13.79 -19.56
C PRO A 249 16.06 -12.67 -20.16
N SER A 250 16.54 -11.75 -19.33
CA SER A 250 17.32 -10.58 -19.76
C SER A 250 18.54 -10.97 -20.62
N ILE A 251 19.16 -12.12 -20.34
CA ILE A 251 20.28 -12.66 -21.12
C ILE A 251 19.85 -13.10 -22.53
N GLU A 252 18.67 -13.71 -22.67
CA GLU A 252 18.17 -14.14 -23.97
C GLU A 252 17.74 -12.94 -24.82
N LYS A 253 17.12 -11.93 -24.20
CA LYS A 253 16.85 -10.63 -24.82
C LYS A 253 18.14 -9.98 -25.33
N LEU A 254 19.21 -10.04 -24.54
CA LEU A 254 20.52 -9.50 -24.90
C LEU A 254 21.14 -10.26 -26.08
N ILE A 255 21.15 -11.59 -26.06
CA ILE A 255 21.68 -12.43 -27.15
C ILE A 255 20.94 -12.13 -28.46
N ARG A 256 19.60 -12.06 -28.43
CA ARG A 256 18.79 -11.74 -29.61
C ARG A 256 19.08 -10.35 -30.16
N GLU A 257 19.17 -9.33 -29.31
CA GLU A 257 19.50 -7.97 -29.74
C GLU A 257 20.91 -7.91 -30.35
N VAL A 258 21.90 -8.59 -29.77
CA VAL A 258 23.26 -8.67 -30.33
C VAL A 258 23.24 -9.33 -31.71
N ALA A 259 22.51 -10.45 -31.86
CA ALA A 259 22.38 -11.16 -33.13
C ALA A 259 21.73 -10.27 -34.21
N ASP A 260 20.66 -9.56 -33.88
CA ASP A 260 19.96 -8.68 -34.83
C ASP A 260 20.82 -7.49 -35.26
N GLN A 261 21.58 -6.90 -34.33
CA GLN A 261 22.53 -5.83 -34.66
C GLN A 261 23.66 -6.33 -35.58
N ALA A 262 24.17 -7.54 -35.35
CA ALA A 262 25.17 -8.17 -36.22
C ALA A 262 24.61 -8.42 -37.62
N LYS A 263 23.39 -8.97 -37.73
CA LYS A 263 22.70 -9.18 -39.02
C LYS A 263 22.54 -7.88 -39.80
N ASN A 264 22.11 -6.81 -39.13
CA ASN A 264 21.89 -5.51 -39.76
C ASN A 264 23.19 -4.85 -40.24
N ALA A 265 24.30 -5.03 -39.51
CA ALA A 265 25.59 -4.45 -39.89
C ALA A 265 26.23 -5.14 -41.09
N LEU A 266 26.07 -6.46 -41.20
CA LEU A 266 26.84 -7.27 -42.14
C LEU A 266 26.23 -7.39 -43.55
N LYS A 267 25.04 -6.82 -43.82
CA LYS A 267 24.34 -6.84 -45.14
C LYS A 267 24.48 -8.19 -45.87
N ILE A 268 24.24 -9.27 -45.15
CA ILE A 268 24.64 -10.62 -45.54
C ILE A 268 23.69 -11.18 -46.61
N ASN A 269 24.22 -11.91 -47.60
CA ASN A 269 23.40 -12.65 -48.56
C ASN A 269 22.59 -13.77 -47.84
N PRO A 270 21.50 -14.31 -48.45
CA PRO A 270 20.64 -15.29 -47.78
C PRO A 270 21.33 -16.59 -47.34
N HIS A 271 22.37 -17.03 -48.05
CA HIS A 271 23.09 -18.26 -47.74
C HIS A 271 24.00 -18.09 -46.52
N THR A 272 24.79 -17.02 -46.50
CA THR A 272 25.67 -16.67 -45.38
C THR A 272 24.85 -16.26 -44.16
N LYS A 273 23.64 -15.70 -44.35
CA LYS A 273 22.68 -15.45 -43.26
C LYS A 273 22.33 -16.72 -42.49
N LYS A 274 22.07 -17.83 -43.20
CA LYS A 274 21.73 -19.12 -42.56
C LYS A 274 22.89 -19.69 -41.75
N GLN A 275 24.12 -19.59 -42.25
CA GLN A 275 25.32 -20.05 -41.53
C GLN A 275 25.61 -19.18 -40.30
N VAL A 276 25.43 -17.87 -40.42
CA VAL A 276 25.52 -16.93 -39.29
C VAL A 276 24.44 -17.25 -38.26
N ASP A 277 23.19 -17.48 -38.67
CA ASP A 277 22.10 -17.88 -37.77
C ASP A 277 22.43 -19.18 -37.02
N GLU A 278 23.01 -20.17 -37.69
CA GLU A 278 23.41 -21.44 -37.06
C GLU A 278 24.52 -21.26 -36.02
N VAL A 279 25.55 -20.45 -36.32
CA VAL A 279 26.62 -20.14 -35.35
C VAL A 279 26.08 -19.34 -34.16
N PHE A 280 25.23 -18.34 -34.40
CA PHE A 280 24.62 -17.56 -33.33
C PHE A 280 23.71 -18.39 -32.44
N ASN A 281 22.90 -19.28 -33.02
CA ASN A 281 22.01 -20.15 -32.25
C ASN A 281 22.83 -21.14 -31.42
N ASN A 282 23.78 -21.86 -32.01
CA ASN A 282 24.63 -22.83 -31.29
C ASN A 282 25.40 -22.17 -30.14
N ARG A 283 25.87 -20.93 -30.32
CA ARG A 283 26.60 -20.20 -29.27
C ARG A 283 25.67 -19.55 -28.25
N GLY A 284 24.50 -19.09 -28.67
CA GLY A 284 23.44 -18.62 -27.79
C GLY A 284 22.97 -19.72 -26.85
N ASP A 285 22.74 -20.92 -27.38
CA ASP A 285 22.36 -22.11 -26.60
C ASP A 285 23.46 -22.50 -25.59
N HIS A 286 24.73 -22.39 -25.98
CA HIS A 286 25.85 -22.63 -25.07
C HIS A 286 25.90 -21.62 -23.92
N LEU A 287 25.78 -20.33 -24.22
CA LEU A 287 25.70 -19.27 -23.20
C LEU A 287 24.52 -19.46 -22.26
N PHE A 288 23.36 -19.86 -22.80
CA PHE A 288 22.18 -20.13 -22.01
C PHE A 288 22.40 -21.31 -21.06
N SER A 289 23.00 -22.41 -21.54
CA SER A 289 23.32 -23.57 -20.70
C SER A 289 24.30 -23.24 -19.55
N LEU A 290 25.26 -22.34 -19.78
CA LEU A 290 26.18 -21.87 -18.74
C LEU A 290 25.46 -21.01 -17.70
N PHE A 291 24.52 -20.19 -18.14
CA PHE A 291 23.70 -19.34 -17.27
C PHE A 291 22.74 -20.16 -16.40
N GLU A 292 22.02 -21.15 -16.99
CA GLU A 292 21.16 -22.06 -16.24
C GLU A 292 21.95 -22.85 -15.18
N LYS A 293 23.14 -23.35 -15.54
CA LYS A 293 24.02 -24.05 -14.60
C LYS A 293 24.46 -23.14 -13.44
N HIS A 294 24.69 -21.86 -13.70
CA HIS A 294 25.05 -20.90 -12.66
C HIS A 294 23.87 -20.52 -11.76
N LEU A 295 22.65 -20.41 -12.33
CA LEU A 295 21.43 -20.20 -11.56
C LEU A 295 21.17 -21.36 -10.58
N GLN A 296 21.29 -22.60 -11.06
CA GLN A 296 21.13 -23.80 -10.23
C GLN A 296 22.13 -23.82 -9.06
N LEU A 297 23.40 -23.46 -9.32
CA LEU A 297 24.42 -23.38 -8.26
C LEU A 297 24.13 -22.24 -7.27
N SER A 298 23.57 -21.11 -7.72
CA SER A 298 23.21 -20.00 -6.83
C SER A 298 21.99 -20.28 -5.95
N GLU A 299 21.05 -21.11 -6.42
CA GLU A 299 19.87 -21.53 -5.64
C GLU A 299 20.23 -22.52 -4.53
N GLU A 300 21.29 -23.33 -4.70
CA GLU A 300 21.81 -24.25 -3.68
C GLU A 300 22.57 -23.52 -2.56
N ASP A 301 23.16 -22.35 -2.85
CA ASP A 301 23.96 -21.55 -1.89
C ASP A 301 23.16 -20.41 -1.20
N ALA A 302 21.93 -20.12 -1.65
CA ALA A 302 21.12 -19.01 -1.14
C ALA A 302 20.40 -19.35 0.17
N ASP A 303 21.14 -19.31 1.27
CA ASP A 303 20.58 -19.22 2.62
C ASP A 303 20.02 -17.80 2.83
N GLY A 304 18.76 -17.61 2.43
CA GLY A 304 17.89 -16.49 2.84
C GLY A 304 18.29 -15.08 2.41
N ASP A 305 17.51 -14.51 1.50
CA ASP A 305 17.32 -13.05 1.30
C ASP A 305 18.31 -12.31 0.37
N THR A 306 19.08 -13.03 -0.45
CA THR A 306 19.59 -12.41 -1.68
C THR A 306 18.59 -12.63 -2.80
N ARG A 307 17.85 -11.56 -3.12
CA ARG A 307 17.14 -11.44 -4.40
C ARG A 307 18.05 -11.96 -5.51
N THR A 308 17.47 -12.60 -6.51
CA THR A 308 18.02 -12.89 -7.86
C THR A 308 18.39 -11.61 -8.62
N GLY A 309 18.95 -10.64 -7.90
CA GLY A 309 19.54 -9.41 -8.38
C GLY A 309 20.86 -9.75 -9.02
N ASP A 310 20.78 -9.95 -10.33
CA ASP A 310 21.87 -9.70 -11.26
C ASP A 310 22.88 -10.85 -11.38
N ALA A 311 22.41 -12.04 -11.75
CA ALA A 311 23.28 -13.12 -12.25
C ALA A 311 24.18 -12.66 -13.43
N LEU A 312 23.79 -11.59 -14.14
CA LEU A 312 24.62 -10.92 -15.16
C LEU A 312 25.76 -10.08 -14.58
N SER A 313 25.76 -9.81 -13.28
CA SER A 313 26.82 -9.04 -12.61
C SER A 313 28.01 -9.88 -12.16
N SER A 314 27.85 -11.21 -12.07
CA SER A 314 28.93 -12.16 -11.76
C SER A 314 30.10 -11.95 -12.74
N PRO A 315 31.34 -11.81 -12.23
CA PRO A 315 32.53 -11.74 -13.07
C PRO A 315 32.64 -12.92 -14.05
N GLU A 316 32.28 -14.13 -13.59
CA GLU A 316 32.34 -15.36 -14.38
C GLU A 316 31.36 -15.33 -15.56
N VAL A 317 30.12 -14.88 -15.34
CA VAL A 317 29.10 -14.74 -16.38
C VAL A 317 29.51 -13.64 -17.39
N LYS A 318 30.05 -12.52 -16.91
CA LYS A 318 30.58 -11.46 -17.78
C LYS A 318 31.74 -11.95 -18.65
N ASP A 319 32.68 -12.67 -18.07
CA ASP A 319 33.83 -13.23 -18.79
C ASP A 319 33.37 -14.26 -19.83
N ALA A 320 32.39 -15.10 -19.52
CA ALA A 320 31.80 -16.06 -20.46
C ALA A 320 31.09 -15.36 -21.63
N ILE A 321 30.36 -14.26 -21.38
CA ILE A 321 29.74 -13.44 -22.43
C ILE A 321 30.81 -12.80 -23.30
N ILE A 322 31.86 -12.21 -22.72
CA ILE A 322 32.97 -11.57 -23.46
C ILE A 322 33.69 -12.61 -24.33
N GLN A 323 33.99 -13.79 -23.77
CA GLN A 323 34.63 -14.88 -24.49
C GLN A 323 33.78 -15.36 -25.66
N SER A 324 32.47 -15.51 -25.45
CA SER A 324 31.55 -15.92 -26.51
C SER A 324 31.41 -14.87 -27.62
N LEU A 325 31.43 -13.58 -27.27
CA LEU A 325 31.49 -12.50 -28.27
C LEU A 325 32.81 -12.51 -29.04
N HIS A 326 33.92 -12.85 -28.40
CA HIS A 326 35.22 -12.99 -29.06
C HIS A 326 35.23 -14.19 -30.02
N GLU A 327 34.75 -15.35 -29.58
CA GLU A 327 34.66 -16.54 -30.43
C GLU A 327 33.72 -16.34 -31.61
N LEU A 328 32.60 -15.66 -31.39
CA LEU A 328 31.68 -15.27 -32.46
C LEU A 328 32.35 -14.33 -33.47
N LYS A 329 33.13 -13.35 -32.98
CA LYS A 329 33.93 -12.47 -33.83
C LYS A 329 34.90 -13.27 -34.71
N GLU A 330 35.65 -14.21 -34.13
CA GLU A 330 36.60 -15.05 -34.88
C GLU A 330 35.89 -15.97 -35.87
N ALA A 331 34.76 -16.59 -35.49
CA ALA A 331 33.96 -17.41 -36.39
C ALA A 331 33.38 -16.60 -37.57
N ILE A 332 33.00 -15.34 -37.34
CA ILE A 332 32.54 -14.43 -38.39
C ILE A 332 33.71 -14.01 -39.30
N ILE A 333 34.91 -13.77 -38.75
CA ILE A 333 36.13 -13.48 -39.52
C ILE A 333 36.44 -14.64 -40.48
N ASP A 334 36.45 -15.86 -39.95
CA ASP A 334 36.70 -17.08 -40.72
C ASP A 334 35.64 -17.30 -41.80
N MET A 335 34.35 -17.09 -41.46
CA MET A 335 33.24 -17.25 -42.41
C MET A 335 33.23 -16.19 -43.50
N LEU A 336 33.67 -14.96 -43.22
CA LEU A 336 33.50 -13.85 -44.14
C LEU A 336 34.71 -13.55 -45.01
N SER A 337 35.96 -13.88 -44.63
CA SER A 337 37.16 -13.47 -45.41
C SER A 337 37.11 -11.98 -45.85
N VAL A 338 36.40 -11.13 -45.11
CA VAL A 338 36.09 -9.73 -45.47
C VAL A 338 36.92 -8.78 -44.60
N SER A 339 37.34 -7.68 -45.22
CA SER A 339 38.16 -6.62 -44.66
C SER A 339 37.65 -6.06 -43.32
N ASP A 340 38.61 -5.84 -42.42
CA ASP A 340 38.53 -5.49 -40.99
C ASP A 340 37.59 -4.30 -40.65
N GLU A 341 37.41 -3.35 -41.57
CA GLU A 341 36.75 -2.06 -41.29
C GLU A 341 35.25 -2.17 -40.95
N ASN A 342 34.53 -3.14 -41.52
CA ASN A 342 33.09 -3.32 -41.22
C ASN A 342 32.86 -3.99 -39.86
N LEU A 343 33.81 -4.81 -39.40
CA LEU A 343 33.74 -5.49 -38.11
C LEU A 343 34.11 -4.55 -36.96
N GLU A 344 35.09 -3.67 -37.15
CA GLU A 344 35.39 -2.63 -36.18
C GLU A 344 34.18 -1.68 -35.98
N LYS A 345 33.44 -1.38 -37.06
CA LYS A 345 32.18 -0.63 -36.99
C LYS A 345 31.09 -1.40 -36.23
N LEU A 346 30.97 -2.72 -36.39
CA LEU A 346 30.02 -3.55 -35.64
C LEU A 346 30.40 -3.61 -34.15
N ALA A 347 31.66 -3.87 -33.82
CA ALA A 347 32.16 -3.90 -32.44
C ALA A 347 31.91 -2.57 -31.74
N ASN A 348 32.18 -1.45 -32.42
CA ASN A 348 31.91 -0.11 -31.89
C ASN A 348 30.41 0.19 -31.76
N ARG A 349 29.55 -0.32 -32.65
CA ARG A 349 28.09 -0.20 -32.52
C ARG A 349 27.55 -1.00 -31.34
N LEU A 350 27.99 -2.24 -31.16
CA LEU A 350 27.60 -3.08 -30.02
C LEU A 350 28.07 -2.47 -28.69
N LYS A 351 29.34 -2.04 -28.62
CA LYS A 351 29.91 -1.36 -27.44
C LYS A 351 29.18 -0.07 -27.08
N ASN A 352 28.56 0.62 -28.04
CA ASN A 352 27.90 1.91 -27.83
C ASN A 352 26.37 1.86 -27.89
N ASN A 353 25.76 0.69 -28.10
CA ASN A 353 24.31 0.56 -28.15
C ASN A 353 23.71 0.75 -26.75
N GLY A 354 22.89 1.79 -26.58
CA GLY A 354 22.28 2.15 -25.31
C GLY A 354 21.35 1.07 -24.73
N LYS A 355 20.71 0.24 -25.57
CA LYS A 355 19.88 -0.89 -25.12
C LYS A 355 20.74 -2.02 -24.57
N ILE A 356 21.83 -2.36 -25.25
CA ILE A 356 22.80 -3.37 -24.79
C ILE A 356 23.46 -2.90 -23.48
N LYS A 357 23.87 -1.63 -23.39
CA LYS A 357 24.40 -1.05 -22.15
C LYS A 357 23.39 -1.03 -20.99
N LYS A 358 22.09 -0.95 -21.28
CA LYS A 358 21.02 -0.97 -20.27
C LYS A 358 20.66 -2.40 -19.84
N LEU A 359 20.88 -3.39 -20.70
CA LEU A 359 20.68 -4.81 -20.38
C LEU A 359 21.88 -5.43 -19.64
N LEU A 360 23.06 -4.79 -19.72
CA LEU A 360 24.30 -5.19 -19.02
C LEU A 360 24.53 -4.45 -17.69
N LYS A 361 23.61 -3.56 -17.31
CA LYS A 361 23.60 -2.77 -16.07
C LYS A 361 22.39 -3.15 -15.26
#